data_AF-A0AAF1JXS6-F1
#
_entry.id   AF-A0AAF1JXS6-F1
#
_cell.length_a   1.000
_cell.length_b   1.000
_cell.length_c   1.000
_cell.angle_alpha   90.00
_cell.angle_beta   90.00
_cell.angle_gamma   90.00
#
_symmetry.space_group_name_H-M   'P 1'
#
loop_
_entity.id
_entity.type
_entity.pdbx_description
1 polymer ?
#
loop_
_entity_poly.entity_id
_entity_poly.type
_entity_poly.pdbx_seq_one_letter_code
_entity_poly.pdbx_strand_id
1 'polypeptide(L)'
;MNTTRRPPIIDMTPEGEFRDPAPRPAPGRLDRILTRVGGMAMLLAILSGALVLAAVAVMAVAVLLPVAIIAGLIGGATLWWRIRRARAQGTPVRFGFVRR
;
A
#
# COMPACT_ATOMS: atom_id res chain seq x y z
N MET A 1 -3.95 -23.05 -35.93
CA MET A 1 -3.76 -23.80 -34.66
C MET A 1 -5.05 -24.54 -34.38
N ASN A 2 -5.11 -25.83 -34.70
CA ASN A 2 -6.30 -26.66 -34.47
C ASN A 2 -6.41 -26.99 -32.98
N THR A 3 -7.42 -26.44 -32.32
CA THR A 3 -7.78 -26.77 -30.94
C THR A 3 -8.48 -28.13 -30.94
N THR A 4 -7.73 -29.19 -30.69
CA THR A 4 -8.26 -30.55 -30.50
C THR A 4 -9.14 -30.60 -29.25
N ARG A 5 -10.38 -30.13 -29.36
CA ARG A 5 -11.41 -30.27 -28.33
C ARG A 5 -11.81 -31.74 -28.34
N ARG A 6 -11.27 -32.54 -27.41
CA ARG A 6 -11.76 -33.90 -27.17
C ARG A 6 -13.27 -33.82 -26.93
N PRO A 7 -14.09 -34.58 -27.68
CA PRO A 7 -15.53 -34.58 -27.44
C PRO A 7 -15.79 -35.06 -26.00
N PRO A 8 -16.75 -34.43 -25.30
CA PRO A 8 -17.08 -34.83 -23.94
C PRO A 8 -17.58 -36.28 -23.93
N ILE A 9 -16.95 -37.11 -23.09
CA ILE A 9 -17.40 -38.48 -22.86
C ILE A 9 -18.58 -38.38 -21.89
N ILE A 10 -19.77 -38.65 -22.40
CA ILE A 10 -21.00 -38.66 -21.61
C ILE A 10 -21.12 -40.06 -20.99
N ASP A 11 -20.96 -40.14 -19.68
CA ASP A 11 -21.15 -41.38 -18.92
C ASP A 11 -22.65 -41.60 -18.69
N MET A 12 -23.24 -42.45 -19.52
CA MET A 12 -24.64 -42.86 -19.42
C MET A 12 -24.75 -44.28 -18.87
N THR A 13 -25.84 -44.58 -18.16
CA THR A 13 -26.23 -45.95 -17.85
C THR A 13 -26.66 -46.68 -19.14
N PRO A 14 -26.67 -48.02 -19.17
CA PRO A 14 -27.17 -48.79 -20.31
C PRO A 14 -28.61 -48.44 -20.73
N GLU A 15 -29.39 -47.84 -19.83
CA GLU A 15 -30.77 -47.38 -20.00
C GLU A 15 -30.86 -45.95 -20.56
N GLY A 16 -29.72 -45.28 -20.80
CA GLY A 16 -29.66 -43.93 -21.37
C GLY A 16 -29.80 -42.81 -20.33
N GLU A 17 -29.72 -43.10 -19.03
CA GLU A 17 -29.72 -42.08 -17.99
C GLU A 17 -28.32 -41.53 -17.76
N PHE A 18 -28.19 -40.22 -17.58
CA PHE A 18 -26.91 -39.62 -17.19
C PHE A 18 -26.59 -40.04 -15.75
N ARG A 19 -25.36 -40.47 -15.50
CA ARG A 19 -24.92 -40.65 -14.10
C ARG A 19 -24.87 -39.29 -13.42
N ASP A 20 -25.66 -39.13 -12.36
CA ASP A 20 -25.53 -37.97 -11.49
C ASP A 20 -24.10 -37.90 -10.93
N PRO A 21 -23.46 -36.73 -10.94
CA PRO A 21 -22.14 -36.59 -10.34
C PRO A 21 -22.22 -36.98 -8.86
N ALA A 22 -21.37 -37.92 -8.44
CA ALA A 22 -21.32 -38.36 -7.05
C ALA A 22 -21.18 -37.13 -6.14
N PRO A 23 -21.95 -37.05 -5.03
CA PRO A 23 -21.88 -35.90 -4.14
C PRO A 23 -20.44 -35.71 -3.65
N ARG A 24 -19.91 -34.49 -3.78
CA ARG A 24 -18.55 -34.18 -3.35
C ARG A 24 -18.40 -34.53 -1.87
N PRO A 25 -17.31 -35.20 -1.46
CA PRO A 25 -17.09 -35.53 -0.06
C PRO A 25 -17.09 -34.24 0.76
N ALA A 26 -17.83 -34.25 1.87
CA ALA A 26 -17.90 -33.10 2.77
C ALA A 26 -16.48 -32.74 3.27
N PRO A 27 -16.13 -31.45 3.39
CA PRO A 27 -14.80 -31.04 3.82
C PRO A 27 -14.50 -31.65 5.21
N GLY A 28 -13.38 -32.36 5.29
CA GLY A 28 -12.94 -33.03 6.50
C GLY A 28 -12.65 -32.05 7.64
N ARG A 29 -12.59 -32.54 8.88
CA ARG A 29 -12.29 -31.70 10.06
C ARG A 29 -10.97 -30.92 9.92
N LEU A 30 -9.96 -31.54 9.30
CA LEU A 30 -8.66 -30.92 9.06
C LEU A 30 -8.74 -29.74 8.09
N ASP A 31 -9.55 -29.86 7.04
CA ASP A 31 -9.74 -28.81 6.03
C ASP A 31 -10.37 -27.55 6.66
N ARG A 32 -11.32 -27.75 7.58
CA ARG A 32 -11.92 -26.65 8.35
C ARG A 32 -10.93 -25.97 9.30
N ILE A 33 -9.98 -26.72 9.86
CA ILE A 33 -8.93 -26.15 10.73
C ILE A 33 -7.93 -25.37 9.88
N LEU A 34 -7.46 -25.94 8.77
CA LEU A 34 -6.51 -25.28 7.86
C LEU A 34 -7.09 -23.97 7.31
N THR A 35 -8.34 -23.97 6.88
CA THR A 35 -8.99 -22.75 6.37
C THR A 35 -9.11 -21.67 7.44
N ARG A 36 -9.45 -22.03 8.69
CA ARG A 36 -9.49 -21.08 9.81
C ARG A 36 -8.11 -20.53 10.18
N VAL A 37 -7.11 -21.40 10.29
CA VAL A 37 -5.74 -21.01 10.65
C VAL A 37 -5.13 -20.16 9.54
N GLY A 38 -5.31 -20.55 8.27
CA GLY A 38 -4.86 -19.77 7.13
C GLY A 38 -5.51 -18.38 7.07
N GLY A 39 -6.82 -18.31 7.33
CA GLY A 39 -7.52 -17.02 7.42
C GLY A 39 -6.98 -16.12 8.53
N MET A 40 -6.74 -16.67 9.73
CA MET A 40 -6.18 -15.91 10.84
C MET A 40 -4.73 -15.49 10.58
N ALA A 41 -3.92 -16.38 10.01
CA ALA A 41 -2.54 -16.08 9.65
C ALA A 41 -2.47 -14.93 8.62
N MET A 42 -3.36 -14.93 7.64
CA MET A 42 -3.45 -13.85 6.65
C MET A 42 -3.82 -12.50 7.30
N LEU A 43 -4.80 -12.50 8.21
CA LEU A 43 -5.19 -11.30 8.94
C LEU A 43 -4.02 -10.74 9.77
N LEU A 44 -3.31 -11.62 10.49
CA LEU A 44 -2.14 -11.23 11.26
C LEU A 44 -1.03 -10.69 10.37
N ALA A 45 -0.77 -11.32 9.23
CA ALA A 45 0.24 -10.85 8.28
C ALA A 45 -0.09 -9.45 7.75
N ILE A 46 -1.34 -9.19 7.38
CA ILE A 46 -1.79 -7.86 6.94
C ILE A 46 -1.63 -6.84 8.07
N LEU A 47 -2.08 -7.19 9.28
CA LEU A 47 -2.02 -6.29 10.43
C LEU A 47 -0.58 -5.93 10.81
N SER A 48 0.30 -6.94 10.86
CA SER A 48 1.73 -6.73 11.12
C SER A 48 2.39 -5.92 10.02
N GLY A 49 2.07 -6.19 8.75
CA GLY A 49 2.57 -5.41 7.62
C GLY A 49 2.17 -3.94 7.70
N ALA A 50 0.89 -3.66 8.00
CA ALA A 50 0.39 -2.31 8.20
C ALA A 50 1.06 -1.61 9.38
N LEU A 51 1.29 -2.33 10.48
CA LEU A 51 1.97 -1.80 11.67
C LEU A 51 3.42 -1.42 11.37
N VAL A 52 4.14 -2.23 10.60
CA VAL A 52 5.51 -1.93 10.16
C VAL A 52 5.53 -0.67 9.30
N LEU A 53 4.61 -0.55 8.33
CA LEU A 53 4.50 0.66 7.49
C LEU A 53 4.20 1.90 8.33
N ALA A 54 3.30 1.79 9.32
CA ALA A 54 3.00 2.89 10.25
C ALA A 54 4.24 3.29 11.06
N ALA A 55 5.00 2.32 11.58
CA ALA A 55 6.23 2.59 12.33
C ALA A 55 7.28 3.31 11.47
N VAL A 56 7.46 2.88 10.21
CA VAL A 56 8.36 3.55 9.26
C VAL A 56 7.92 4.98 8.97
N ALA A 57 6.61 5.21 8.78
CA ALA A 57 6.08 6.55 8.57
C ALA A 57 6.33 7.46 9.77
N VAL A 58 6.08 6.97 10.99
CA VAL A 58 6.36 7.72 12.23
C VAL A 58 7.84 8.04 12.35
N MET A 59 8.73 7.08 12.07
CA MET A 59 10.17 7.30 12.07
C MET A 59 10.58 8.37 11.06
N ALA A 60 10.04 8.32 9.83
CA ALA A 60 10.31 9.33 8.82
C ALA A 60 9.88 10.73 9.27
N VAL A 61 8.68 10.86 9.85
CA VAL A 61 8.20 12.14 10.41
C VAL A 61 9.08 12.61 11.57
N ALA A 62 9.45 11.71 12.48
CA ALA A 62 10.30 12.04 13.63
C ALA A 62 11.67 12.60 13.20
N VAL A 63 12.20 12.14 12.07
CA VAL A 63 13.48 12.64 11.50
C VAL A 63 13.26 13.90 10.66
N LEU A 64 12.21 13.95 9.83
CA LEU A 64 11.95 15.09 8.94
C LEU A 64 11.53 16.34 9.71
N LEU A 65 10.77 16.18 10.80
CA LEU A 65 10.27 17.30 11.59
C LEU A 65 11.39 18.20 12.15
N PRO A 66 12.42 17.70 12.85
CA PRO A 66 13.52 18.55 13.33
C PRO A 66 14.30 19.18 12.18
N VAL A 67 14.52 18.44 11.09
CA VAL A 67 15.19 18.98 9.89
C VAL A 67 14.41 20.16 9.31
N ALA A 68 13.08 20.02 9.17
CA ALA A 68 12.21 21.07 8.68
C ALA A 68 12.20 22.29 9.61
N ILE A 69 12.20 22.07 10.94
CA ILE A 69 12.29 23.15 11.93
C ILE A 69 13.60 23.92 11.77
N ILE A 70 14.73 23.23 11.71
CA ILE A 70 16.06 23.87 11.56
C ILE A 70 16.14 24.62 10.23
N ALA A 71 15.72 24.01 9.13
CA ALA A 71 15.70 24.65 7.81
C ALA A 71 14.81 25.91 7.81
N GLY A 72 13.64 25.83 8.44
CA GLY A 72 12.72 26.95 8.62
C GLY A 72 13.34 28.08 9.44
N LEU A 73 14.00 27.75 10.54
CA LEU A 73 14.71 28.73 11.38
C LEU A 73 15.83 29.43 10.63
N ILE A 74 16.67 28.68 9.92
CA ILE A 74 17.79 29.24 9.14
C ILE A 74 17.25 30.14 8.03
N GLY A 75 16.28 29.66 7.25
CA GLY A 75 15.66 30.43 6.17
C GLY A 75 14.99 31.70 6.68
N GLY A 76 14.21 31.59 7.76
CA GLY A 76 13.51 32.70 8.40
C GLY A 76 14.48 33.73 8.98
N ALA A 77 15.50 33.29 9.73
CA ALA A 77 16.52 34.17 10.30
C ALA A 77 17.30 34.91 9.21
N THR A 78 17.67 34.21 8.14
CA THR A 78 18.39 34.79 7.00
C THR A 78 17.54 35.86 6.31
N LEU A 79 16.26 35.57 6.05
CA LEU A 79 15.35 36.53 5.45
C LEU A 79 15.12 37.75 6.35
N TRP A 80 14.90 37.52 7.65
CA TRP A 80 14.71 38.58 8.63
C TRP A 80 15.92 39.50 8.71
N TRP A 81 17.13 38.94 8.76
CA TRP A 81 18.36 39.72 8.79
C TRP A 81 18.53 40.56 7.52
N ARG A 82 18.23 39.98 6.34
CA ARG A 82 18.26 40.71 5.07
C ARG A 82 17.26 41.87 5.03
N ILE A 83 16.03 41.66 5.49
CA ILE A 83 15.00 42.72 5.56
C ILE A 83 15.44 43.83 6.52
N ARG A 84 15.95 43.46 7.70
CA ARG A 84 16.44 44.42 8.69
C ARG A 84 17.58 45.27 8.12
N ARG A 85 18.52 44.64 7.40
CA ARG A 85 19.64 45.33 6.76
C ARG A 85 19.20 46.24 5.60
N ALA A 86 18.26 45.80 4.77
CA ALA A 86 17.69 46.63 3.70
C ALA A 86 16.96 47.86 4.23
N ARG A 87 16.21 47.72 5.34
CA ARG A 87 15.58 48.85 6.04
C ARG A 87 16.60 49.84 6.61
N ALA A 88 17.69 49.34 7.22
CA ALA A 88 18.75 50.19 7.76
C ALA A 88 19.54 50.95 6.67
N GLN A 89 19.58 50.42 5.45
CA GLN A 89 20.29 51.02 4.31
C GLN A 89 19.37 51.85 3.41
N GLY A 90 18.11 52.09 3.81
CA GLY A 90 17.14 52.90 3.04
C GLY A 90 16.84 52.36 1.64
N THR A 91 17.21 51.11 1.36
CA THR A 91 17.16 50.55 0.01
C THR A 91 15.78 49.93 -0.22
N PRO A 92 15.00 50.37 -1.23
CA PRO A 92 13.70 49.77 -1.50
C PRO A 92 13.88 48.30 -1.89
N VAL A 93 13.19 47.41 -1.18
CA VAL A 93 13.23 45.96 -1.41
C VAL A 93 12.62 45.68 -2.78
N ARG A 94 13.45 45.59 -3.81
CA ARG A 94 13.01 45.35 -5.19
C ARG A 94 12.89 43.85 -5.40
N PHE A 95 11.67 43.33 -5.35
CA PHE A 95 11.37 41.94 -5.68
C PHE A 95 11.45 41.76 -7.20
N GLY A 96 12.61 41.30 -7.70
CA GLY A 96 12.75 40.89 -9.09
C GLY A 96 12.17 39.49 -9.28
N PHE A 97 11.06 39.37 -10.01
CA PHE A 97 10.58 38.09 -10.53
C PHE A 97 11.57 37.60 -11.59
N VAL A 98 12.29 36.52 -11.30
CA VAL A 98 13.06 35.80 -12.33
C VAL A 98 12.04 34.99 -13.15
N ARG A 99 11.61 35.55 -14.29
CA ARG A 99 11.00 34.74 -15.35
C ARG A 99 12.11 33.94 -16.02
N ARG A 100 12.02 32.62 -15.94
CA ARG A 100 12.67 31.71 -16.87
C ARG A 100 11.61 31.17 -17.82
#